data_AF-A0A3R7AUG8-F1
#
_entry.id   AF-A0A3R7AUG8-F1
#
_cell.length_a   1.000
_cell.length_b   1.000
_cell.length_c   1.000
_cell.angle_alpha   90.00
_cell.angle_beta   90.00
_cell.angle_gamma   90.00
#
_symmetry.space_group_name_H-M   'P 1'
#
loop_
_entity.id
_entity.type
_entity.pdbx_description
1 polymer ?
#
loop_
_entity_poly.entity_id
_entity_poly.type
_entity_poly.pdbx_seq_one_letter_code
_entity_poly.pdbx_strand_id
1 'polypeptide(L)'
;MQRERLTVAFPEHFRCHITTKVGKPLGKSRTSVGKPTELTVASDTTFGVVSALVVNTVSTTIADYHADASNARLLWDPEGPKEVYVKVAANTTQDKYVKLTLLNYNDVVRQIWDNASKVRNAQSSFTLLLFIYYVVRR
;
A
#
# COMPACT_ATOMS: atom_id res chain seq x y z
N MET A 1 -9.71 -14.52 35.39
CA MET A 1 -9.29 -13.11 35.21
C MET A 1 -9.44 -12.74 33.75
N GLN A 2 -10.46 -11.95 33.42
CA GLN A 2 -10.68 -11.43 32.08
C GLN A 2 -9.61 -10.35 31.86
N ARG A 3 -8.62 -10.62 30.98
CA ARG A 3 -7.67 -9.57 30.58
C ARG A 3 -8.50 -8.46 29.95
N GLU A 4 -8.59 -7.31 30.61
CA GLU A 4 -9.07 -6.09 29.97
C GLU A 4 -8.27 -5.91 28.70
N ARG A 5 -8.95 -6.03 27.56
CA ARG A 5 -8.34 -5.79 26.26
C ARG A 5 -8.06 -4.30 26.25
N LEU A 6 -6.80 -3.91 26.44
CA LEU A 6 -6.37 -2.53 26.25
C LEU A 6 -6.87 -2.11 24.86
N THR A 7 -7.84 -1.19 24.81
CA THR A 7 -8.33 -0.61 23.57
C THR A 7 -7.28 0.38 23.12
N VAL A 8 -6.39 -0.12 22.29
CA VAL A 8 -5.23 0.61 21.80
C VAL A 8 -5.70 1.68 20.80
N ALA A 9 -5.42 2.95 21.07
CA ALA A 9 -5.93 4.08 20.28
C ALA A 9 -5.42 4.07 18.82
N PHE A 10 -6.19 4.63 17.89
CA PHE A 10 -5.70 4.84 16.53
C PHE A 10 -4.50 5.81 16.55
N PRO A 11 -3.37 5.50 15.91
CA PRO A 11 -2.19 6.36 15.98
C PRO A 11 -2.38 7.65 15.19
N GLU A 12 -1.85 8.77 15.70
CA GLU A 12 -1.89 10.07 15.02
C GLU A 12 -1.12 10.05 13.70
N HIS A 13 -0.05 9.26 13.63
CA HIS A 13 0.76 9.04 12.45
C HIS A 13 1.00 7.55 12.23
N PHE A 14 1.02 7.11 10.98
CA PHE A 14 1.31 5.73 10.63
C PHE A 14 2.20 5.62 9.41
N ARG A 15 2.88 4.48 9.28
CA ARG A 15 3.78 4.23 8.16
C ARG A 15 3.03 3.62 7.00
N CYS A 16 3.45 3.94 5.79
CA CYS A 16 2.99 3.33 4.55
C CYS A 16 4.20 2.74 3.85
N HIS A 17 4.14 1.45 3.56
CA HIS A 17 5.11 0.74 2.74
C HIS A 17 4.54 0.60 1.35
N ILE A 18 5.12 1.32 0.39
CA ILE A 18 4.67 1.36 -1.00
C ILE A 18 5.49 0.36 -1.80
N THR A 19 4.81 -0.58 -2.44
CA THR A 19 5.42 -1.58 -3.30
C THR A 19 4.87 -1.48 -4.71
N THR A 20 5.78 -1.30 -5.67
CA THR A 20 5.45 -1.35 -7.10
C THR A 20 5.48 -2.80 -7.57
N LYS A 21 4.41 -3.24 -8.22
CA LYS A 21 4.25 -4.60 -8.73
C LYS A 21 4.07 -4.62 -10.24
N VAL A 22 4.55 -5.68 -10.88
CA VAL A 22 4.35 -5.91 -12.31
C VAL A 22 3.24 -6.94 -12.55
N GLY A 23 2.32 -6.62 -13.44
CA GLY A 23 1.22 -7.47 -13.89
C GLY A 23 -0.16 -6.89 -13.62
N LYS A 24 -1.18 -7.75 -13.71
CA LYS A 24 -2.57 -7.36 -13.49
C LYS A 24 -2.84 -7.16 -11.99
N PRO A 25 -3.56 -6.10 -11.59
CA PRO A 25 -4.04 -5.95 -10.22
C PRO A 25 -4.80 -7.18 -9.74
N LEU A 26 -4.59 -7.57 -8.47
CA LEU A 26 -5.20 -8.74 -7.82
C LEU A 26 -4.92 -10.11 -8.48
N GLY A 27 -4.23 -10.15 -9.63
CA GLY A 27 -3.81 -11.38 -10.28
C GLY A 27 -2.51 -11.93 -9.70
N LYS A 28 -1.92 -12.93 -10.37
CA LYS A 28 -0.54 -13.34 -10.07
C LYS A 28 0.42 -12.23 -10.51
N SER A 29 0.89 -11.42 -9.56
CA SER A 29 2.05 -10.55 -9.81
C SER A 29 3.31 -11.39 -9.68
N ARG A 30 4.19 -11.28 -10.68
CA ARG A 30 5.40 -12.11 -10.76
C ARG A 30 6.59 -11.47 -10.05
N THR A 31 6.63 -10.14 -9.97
CA THR A 31 7.83 -9.41 -9.55
C THR A 31 7.46 -8.04 -8.97
N SER A 32 8.14 -7.65 -7.88
CA SER A 32 8.15 -6.27 -7.37
C SER A 32 9.29 -5.48 -8.01
N VAL A 33 9.10 -4.17 -8.20
CA VAL A 33 10.08 -3.29 -8.84
C VAL A 33 10.66 -2.32 -7.82
N GLY A 34 11.99 -2.24 -7.79
CA GLY A 34 12.71 -1.45 -6.80
C GLY A 34 12.55 -1.99 -5.37
N LYS A 35 13.13 -1.26 -4.43
CA LYS A 35 12.90 -1.50 -3.00
C LYS A 35 11.57 -0.84 -2.59
N PRO A 36 10.78 -1.46 -1.69
CA PRO A 36 9.64 -0.78 -1.10
C PRO A 36 10.08 0.54 -0.46
N THR A 37 9.31 1.59 -0.69
CA THR A 37 9.56 2.90 -0.08
C THR A 37 8.66 3.06 1.15
N GLU A 38 9.21 3.56 2.25
CA GLU A 38 8.45 3.89 3.45
C GLU A 38 8.16 5.40 3.48
N LEU A 39 6.93 5.77 3.83
CA LEU A 39 6.57 7.13 4.17
C LEU A 39 5.69 7.16 5.42
N THR A 40 5.68 8.29 6.13
CA THR A 40 4.82 8.50 7.29
C THR A 40 3.66 9.41 6.90
N VAL A 41 2.44 9.04 7.28
CA VAL A 41 1.20 9.77 6.98
C VAL A 41 0.49 10.14 8.28
N ALA A 42 -0.07 11.34 8.34
CA ALA A 42 -0.93 11.76 9.45
C ALA A 42 -2.34 11.15 9.30
N SER A 43 -2.97 10.84 10.43
CA SER A 43 -4.27 10.16 10.52
C SER A 43 -5.43 10.90 9.86
N ASP A 44 -5.34 12.21 9.75
CA ASP A 44 -6.30 13.11 9.11
C ASP A 44 -6.03 13.33 7.61
N THR A 45 -4.96 12.75 7.07
CA THR A 45 -4.61 12.90 5.65
C THR A 45 -5.65 12.24 4.76
N THR A 46 -6.20 13.00 3.83
CA THR A 46 -7.21 12.52 2.89
C THR A 46 -6.66 11.50 1.89
N PHE A 47 -7.52 10.62 1.38
CA PHE A 47 -7.13 9.65 0.36
C PHE A 47 -6.52 10.30 -0.89
N GLY A 48 -7.01 11.47 -1.31
CA GLY A 48 -6.47 12.19 -2.47
C GLY A 48 -4.98 12.51 -2.30
N VAL A 49 -4.58 12.98 -1.11
CA VAL A 49 -3.19 13.28 -0.78
C VAL A 49 -2.37 11.99 -0.72
N VAL A 50 -2.86 10.94 -0.05
CA VAL A 50 -2.15 9.65 0.02
C VAL A 50 -1.95 9.04 -1.37
N SER A 51 -2.98 9.07 -2.21
CA SER A 51 -2.91 8.58 -3.59
C SER A 51 -1.86 9.35 -4.39
N ALA A 52 -1.83 10.67 -4.29
CA ALA A 52 -0.82 11.49 -4.97
C ALA A 52 0.60 11.18 -4.49
N LEU A 53 0.82 11.03 -3.17
CA LEU A 53 2.12 10.65 -2.60
C LEU A 53 2.58 9.28 -3.09
N VAL A 54 1.68 8.29 -3.14
CA VAL A 54 1.97 6.94 -3.64
C VAL A 54 2.37 7.00 -5.12
N VAL A 55 1.61 7.72 -5.95
CA VAL A 55 1.88 7.86 -7.38
C VAL A 55 3.23 8.55 -7.62
N ASN A 56 3.55 9.61 -6.89
CA ASN A 56 4.82 10.33 -7.04
C ASN A 56 6.01 9.45 -6.63
N THR A 57 5.88 8.75 -5.51
CA THR A 57 6.91 7.82 -5.01
C THR A 57 7.21 6.74 -6.04
N VAL A 58 6.15 6.11 -6.56
CA VAL A 58 6.30 5.01 -7.51
C VAL A 58 6.82 5.50 -8.86
N SER A 59 6.40 6.70 -9.30
CA SER A 59 6.92 7.30 -10.53
C SER A 59 8.45 7.48 -10.46
N THR A 60 8.97 7.85 -9.29
CA THR A 60 10.42 7.93 -9.04
C THR A 60 11.06 6.54 -9.08
N THR A 61 10.49 5.56 -8.37
CA THR A 61 10.99 4.16 -8.40
C THR A 61 11.07 3.58 -9.81
N ILE A 62 10.09 3.91 -10.67
CA ILE A 62 10.06 3.45 -12.06
C ILE A 62 11.10 4.19 -12.92
N ALA A 63 11.29 5.49 -12.72
CA ALA A 63 12.35 6.23 -13.38
C ALA A 63 13.73 5.64 -13.05
N ASP A 64 13.99 5.34 -11.77
CA ASP A 64 15.22 4.69 -11.32
C ASP A 64 15.38 3.29 -11.93
N TYR A 65 14.29 2.52 -12.00
CA TYR A 65 14.30 1.20 -12.64
C TYR A 65 14.63 1.30 -14.14
N HIS A 66 14.13 2.30 -14.85
CA HIS A 66 14.41 2.52 -16.28
C HIS A 66 15.79 3.14 -16.56
N ALA A 67 16.51 3.61 -15.54
CA ALA A 67 17.87 4.11 -15.71
C ALA A 67 18.86 3.01 -16.14
N ASP A 68 18.56 1.74 -15.81
CA ASP A 68 19.28 0.58 -16.31
C ASP A 68 18.65 0.06 -17.61
N ALA A 69 19.40 0.16 -18.71
CA ALA A 69 18.95 -0.22 -20.05
C ALA A 69 18.68 -1.72 -20.22
N SER A 70 19.14 -2.58 -19.30
CA SER A 70 18.83 -4.02 -19.31
C SER A 70 17.42 -4.33 -18.82
N ASN A 71 16.77 -3.38 -18.14
CA ASN A 71 15.45 -3.57 -17.58
C ASN A 71 14.34 -3.48 -18.63
N ALA A 72 13.32 -4.31 -18.45
CA ALA A 72 12.15 -4.29 -19.30
C ALA A 72 11.40 -2.96 -19.14
N ARG A 73 10.89 -2.41 -20.25
CA ARG A 73 10.10 -1.19 -20.19
C ARG A 73 8.77 -1.45 -19.50
N LEU A 74 8.53 -0.73 -18.41
CA LEU A 74 7.27 -0.74 -17.67
C LEU A 74 6.45 0.47 -18.09
N LEU A 75 5.15 0.26 -18.28
CA LEU A 75 4.21 1.32 -18.59
C LEU A 75 3.14 1.35 -17.51
N TRP A 76 2.82 2.58 -17.10
CA TRP A 76 1.49 2.83 -16.58
C TRP A 76 0.51 2.68 -17.74
N ASP A 77 -0.68 2.16 -17.48
CA ASP A 77 -1.79 2.29 -18.42
C ASP A 77 -2.22 3.78 -18.49
N PRO A 78 -1.89 4.54 -19.54
CA PRO A 78 -2.20 5.98 -19.58
C PRO A 78 -3.71 6.26 -19.53
N GLU A 79 -4.54 5.31 -19.94
CA GLU A 79 -6.00 5.37 -19.91
C GLU A 79 -6.58 4.75 -18.62
N GLY A 80 -5.75 4.05 -17.85
CA GLY A 80 -6.15 3.29 -16.67
C GLY A 80 -6.08 4.13 -15.38
N PRO A 81 -7.04 3.95 -14.45
CA PRO A 81 -6.98 4.61 -13.15
C PRO A 81 -5.71 4.22 -12.38
N LYS A 82 -5.13 5.19 -11.67
CA LYS A 82 -3.97 4.95 -10.78
C LYS A 82 -4.41 4.31 -9.47
N GLU A 83 -4.75 3.03 -9.53
CA GLU A 83 -5.37 2.31 -8.43
C GLU A 83 -4.36 1.93 -7.35
N VAL A 84 -4.65 2.32 -6.11
CA VAL A 84 -3.88 1.92 -4.92
C VAL A 84 -4.61 0.77 -4.24
N TYR A 85 -3.89 -0.32 -3.99
CA TYR A 85 -4.39 -1.49 -3.28
C TYR A 85 -3.73 -1.62 -1.92
N VAL A 86 -4.46 -2.14 -0.94
CA VAL A 86 -3.94 -2.37 0.41
C VAL A 86 -4.14 -3.81 0.85
N LYS A 87 -3.16 -4.34 1.57
CA LYS A 87 -3.27 -5.63 2.26
C LYS A 87 -3.91 -5.44 3.62
N VAL A 88 -5.09 -6.03 3.82
CA VAL A 88 -5.92 -5.75 5.01
C VAL A 88 -5.56 -6.55 6.28
N ALA A 89 -4.87 -7.67 6.12
CA ALA A 89 -4.38 -8.49 7.22
C ALA A 89 -3.09 -9.24 6.82
N ALA A 90 -2.32 -9.69 7.82
CA ALA A 90 -0.99 -10.28 7.60
C ALA A 90 -0.98 -11.49 6.65
N ASN A 91 -2.03 -12.33 6.67
CA ASN A 91 -2.12 -13.54 5.85
C ASN A 91 -3.05 -13.40 4.63
N THR A 92 -3.48 -12.18 4.31
CA THR A 92 -4.31 -11.92 3.12
C THR A 92 -3.53 -12.22 1.84
N THR A 93 -4.10 -13.06 0.99
CA THR A 93 -3.60 -13.35 -0.36
C THR A 93 -3.87 -12.18 -1.31
N GLN A 94 -3.08 -12.04 -2.37
CA GLN A 94 -3.11 -10.86 -3.24
C GLN A 94 -4.46 -10.65 -3.95
N ASP A 95 -5.15 -11.74 -4.30
CA ASP A 95 -6.51 -11.73 -4.87
C ASP A 95 -7.56 -11.10 -3.94
N LYS A 96 -7.22 -10.94 -2.65
CA LYS A 96 -8.07 -10.37 -1.61
C LYS A 96 -7.61 -9.00 -1.13
N TYR A 97 -6.67 -8.35 -1.82
CA TYR A 97 -6.32 -6.96 -1.50
C TYR A 97 -7.49 -6.04 -1.86
N VAL A 98 -7.62 -4.95 -1.10
CA VAL A 98 -8.72 -4.01 -1.26
C VAL A 98 -8.24 -2.81 -2.06
N LYS A 99 -8.98 -2.43 -3.10
CA LYS A 99 -8.79 -1.15 -3.80
C LYS A 99 -9.20 -0.01 -2.86
N LEU A 100 -8.28 0.91 -2.59
CA LEU A 100 -8.57 2.13 -1.85
C LEU A 100 -9.28 3.13 -2.76
N THR A 101 -10.27 3.80 -2.18
CA THR A 101 -11.09 4.83 -2.82
C THR A 101 -11.33 5.94 -1.81
N LEU A 102 -11.81 7.09 -2.28
CA LEU A 102 -12.20 8.19 -1.41
C LEU A 102 -13.25 7.76 -0.37
N LEU A 103 -14.16 6.86 -0.75
CA LEU A 103 -15.28 6.43 0.07
C LEU A 103 -14.90 5.45 1.17
N ASN A 104 -13.92 4.57 0.93
CA ASN A 104 -13.59 3.48 1.85
C ASN A 104 -12.27 3.67 2.61
N TYR A 105 -11.46 4.68 2.26
CA TYR A 105 -10.10 4.81 2.77
C TYR A 105 -10.02 4.81 4.30
N ASN A 106 -10.77 5.69 4.97
CA ASN A 106 -10.72 5.82 6.42
C ASN A 106 -11.18 4.54 7.14
N ASP A 107 -12.25 3.92 6.64
CA ASP A 107 -12.80 2.71 7.24
C ASP A 107 -11.87 1.52 7.06
N VAL A 108 -11.26 1.38 5.88
CA VAL A 108 -10.27 0.34 5.62
C VAL A 108 -9.04 0.55 6.50
N VAL A 109 -8.50 1.76 6.61
CA VAL A 109 -7.34 2.04 7.46
C VAL A 109 -7.63 1.69 8.92
N ARG A 110 -8.80 2.07 9.45
CA ARG A 110 -9.24 1.69 10.81
C ARG A 110 -9.38 0.18 10.97
N GLN A 111 -9.95 -0.52 9.98
CA GLN A 111 -10.07 -1.97 10.01
C GLN A 111 -8.69 -2.66 10.09
N ILE A 112 -7.71 -2.18 9.32
CA ILE A 112 -6.35 -2.73 9.34
C ILE A 112 -5.70 -2.48 10.70
N TRP A 113 -5.90 -1.28 11.25
CA TRP A 113 -5.48 -0.94 12.59
C TRP A 113 -6.09 -1.90 13.64
N ASP A 114 -7.41 -2.12 13.61
CA ASP A 114 -8.10 -3.04 14.50
C ASP A 114 -7.61 -4.49 14.37
N ASN A 115 -7.26 -4.91 13.17
CA ASN A 115 -6.68 -6.22 12.93
C ASN A 115 -5.27 -6.33 13.50
N ALA A 116 -4.45 -5.29 13.35
CA ALA A 116 -3.08 -5.24 13.84
C ALA A 116 -3.03 -5.17 15.38
N SER A 117 -3.89 -4.35 15.99
CA SER A 117 -3.95 -4.14 17.45
C SER A 117 -4.32 -5.43 18.20
N LYS A 118 -5.14 -6.30 17.61
CA LYS A 118 -5.53 -7.61 18.20
C LYS A 118 -4.40 -8.63 18.28
N VAL A 119 -3.37 -8.52 17.43
CA VAL A 119 -2.35 -9.57 17.26
C VAL A 119 -1.01 -9.19 17.88
N ARG A 120 -0.67 -7.90 18.00
CA ARG A 120 0.72 -7.47 18.25
C ARG A 120 1.01 -6.70 19.55
N ASN A 121 0.08 -6.50 20.47
CA ASN A 121 0.32 -5.98 21.84
C ASN A 121 1.27 -4.74 21.99
N ALA A 122 1.59 -3.99 20.93
CA ALA A 122 2.32 -2.72 20.99
C ALA A 122 2.29 -2.03 19.61
N GLN A 123 1.79 -0.80 19.64
CA GLN A 123 1.54 0.16 18.57
C GLN A 123 2.72 0.65 17.74
N SER A 124 3.97 0.30 18.09
CA SER A 124 5.13 1.14 17.74
C SER A 124 5.43 1.22 16.24
N SER A 125 4.74 0.45 15.40
CA SER A 125 5.10 0.34 14.00
C SER A 125 3.92 -0.08 13.10
N PHE A 126 2.71 0.48 13.32
CA PHE A 126 1.60 0.26 12.38
C PHE A 126 2.02 0.70 10.98
N THR A 127 1.97 -0.24 10.04
CA THR A 127 2.39 -0.03 8.66
C THR A 127 1.29 -0.51 7.71
N LEU A 128 0.78 0.40 6.90
CA LEU A 128 -0.08 0.08 5.76
C LEU A 128 0.79 -0.43 4.61
N LEU A 129 0.44 -1.60 4.06
CA LEU A 129 1.13 -2.15 2.89
C LEU A 129 0.34 -1.78 1.65
N LEU A 130 0.85 -0.79 0.91
CA LEU A 130 0.25 -0.24 -0.29
C LEU A 130 0.90 -0.83 -1.54
N PHE A 131 0.08 -1.17 -2.53
CA PHE A 131 0.49 -1.80 -3.76
C PHE A 131 -0.07 -1.06 -4.96
N ILE A 132 0.77 -0.88 -5.97
CA ILE A 132 0.39 -0.31 -7.25
C ILE A 132 0.96 -1.16 -8.38
N TYR A 133 0.26 -1.19 -9.51
CA TYR A 133 0.54 -2.14 -10.58
C TYR A 133 0.91 -1.44 -11.88
N TYR A 134 1.98 -1.95 -12.51
CA TYR A 134 2.44 -1.58 -13.83
C TYR A 134 2.40 -2.77 -14.76
N VAL A 135 2.28 -2.52 -16.07
CA VAL A 135 2.33 -3.56 -17.08
C VAL A 135 3.67 -3.51 -17.83
N VAL A 136 4.16 -4.68 -18.26
CA VAL A 136 5.33 -4.77 -19.14
C VAL A 136 4.90 -4.43 -20.55
N ARG A 137 5.60 -3.50 -21.20
CA ARG A 137 5.47 -3.31 -22.65
C ARG A 137 6.20 -4.48 -23.34
N ARG A 138 5.45 -5.31 -24.06
CA ARG A 138 6.04 -6.29 -24.99
C ARG A 138 6.55 -5.59 -26.24
#